data_AF-A0A2W6DAS0-F1
#
_entry.id   AF-A0A2W6DAS0-F1
#
_cell.length_a   1.000
_cell.length_b   1.000
_cell.length_c   1.000
_cell.angle_alpha   90.00
_cell.angle_beta   90.00
_cell.angle_gamma   90.00
#
_symmetry.space_group_name_H-M   'P 1'
#
loop_
_entity.id
_entity.type
_entity.pdbx_description
1 polymer ?
#
loop_
_entity_poly.entity_id
_entity_poly.type
_entity_poly.pdbx_seq_one_letter_code
_entity_poly.pdbx_strand_id
1 'polypeptide(L)'
;MASARRRGPGARRLTVIAVLVASMVLTLAGRLYYVQLLDPNRPVQTAGRLHDGTIIVPAPRGRILDARGRVLIDNTSTQVLTVNRDVLQARSDQGTAVLTRLAALLKTTPAHLAQVITPCSARVPAPCWTGQPYQPVPV
;
A
#
# COMPACT_ATOMS: atom_id res chain seq x y z
N MET A 1 21.71 -14.17 -63.35
CA MET A 1 21.45 -12.77 -63.75
C MET A 1 20.28 -12.23 -62.93
N ALA A 2 20.55 -11.74 -61.72
CA ALA A 2 19.52 -11.10 -60.88
C ALA A 2 19.46 -9.62 -61.23
N SER A 3 18.42 -9.22 -61.96
CA SER A 3 18.13 -7.84 -62.31
C SER A 3 17.83 -7.04 -61.04
N ALA A 4 18.82 -6.27 -60.58
CA ALA A 4 18.66 -5.31 -59.51
C ALA A 4 17.75 -4.18 -60.02
N ARG A 5 16.43 -4.33 -59.78
CA ARG A 5 15.44 -3.28 -60.03
C ARG A 5 15.86 -2.04 -59.25
N ARG A 6 16.37 -1.02 -59.95
CA ARG A 6 16.64 0.29 -59.36
C ARG A 6 15.32 0.90 -58.91
N ARG A 7 14.95 0.67 -57.65
CA ARG A 7 13.83 1.32 -56.97
C ARG A 7 14.05 2.84 -57.06
N GLY A 8 13.15 3.53 -57.76
CA GLY A 8 13.19 4.98 -57.94
C GLY A 8 13.21 5.74 -56.61
N PRO A 9 13.58 7.04 -56.60
CA PRO A 9 13.80 7.82 -55.38
C PRO A 9 12.62 7.81 -54.39
N GLY A 10 11.37 7.68 -54.87
CA GLY A 10 10.18 7.51 -54.01
C GLY A 10 10.13 6.18 -53.25
N ALA A 11 10.56 5.08 -53.87
CA ALA A 11 10.56 3.76 -53.24
C ALA A 11 11.64 3.64 -52.14
N ARG A 12 12.76 4.36 -52.26
CA ARG A 12 13.78 4.44 -51.19
C ARG A 12 13.24 5.19 -49.96
N ARG A 13 12.58 6.33 -50.16
CA ARG A 13 11.95 7.09 -49.06
C ARG A 13 10.87 6.27 -48.35
N LEU A 14 10.02 5.58 -49.10
CA LEU A 14 8.99 4.71 -48.54
C LEU A 14 9.59 3.56 -47.71
N THR A 15 10.69 2.97 -48.17
CA THR A 15 11.41 1.91 -47.44
C THR A 15 11.99 2.44 -46.12
N VAL A 16 12.58 3.64 -46.13
CA VAL A 16 13.11 4.28 -44.90
C VAL A 16 12.00 4.52 -43.87
N ILE A 17 10.86 5.05 -44.32
CA ILE A 17 9.71 5.28 -43.43
C ILE A 17 9.16 3.95 -42.88
N ALA A 18 9.04 2.92 -43.72
CA ALA A 18 8.56 1.61 -43.28
C ALA A 18 9.45 0.99 -42.20
N VAL A 19 10.77 1.08 -42.36
CA VAL A 19 11.74 0.59 -41.35
C VAL A 19 11.63 1.40 -40.06
N LEU A 20 11.48 2.73 -40.15
CA LEU A 20 11.30 3.58 -38.99
C LEU A 20 10.03 3.22 -38.20
N VAL A 21 8.89 3.09 -38.88
CA VAL A 21 7.62 2.70 -38.25
C VAL A 21 7.72 1.30 -37.64
N ALA A 22 8.29 0.34 -38.37
CA ALA A 22 8.49 -1.01 -37.86
C ALA A 22 9.34 -1.02 -36.59
N SER A 23 10.39 -0.20 -36.52
CA SER A 23 11.24 -0.09 -35.32
C SER A 23 10.49 0.49 -34.10
N MET A 24 9.61 1.48 -34.30
CA MET A 24 8.74 2.01 -33.24
C MET A 24 7.78 0.94 -32.74
N VAL A 25 7.10 0.23 -33.65
CA VAL A 25 6.16 -0.83 -33.29
C VAL A 25 6.87 -1.95 -32.53
N LEU A 26 8.05 -2.37 -33.00
CA LEU A 26 8.84 -3.42 -32.34
C LEU A 26 9.28 -3.00 -30.92
N THR A 27 9.64 -1.73 -30.73
CA THR A 27 9.99 -1.19 -29.41
C THR A 27 8.80 -1.21 -28.46
N LEU A 28 7.62 -0.79 -28.93
CA LEU A 28 6.39 -0.83 -28.13
C LEU A 28 5.96 -2.25 -27.82
N ALA A 29 6.07 -3.18 -28.79
CA ALA A 29 5.76 -4.59 -28.59
C ALA A 29 6.71 -5.24 -27.57
N GLY A 30 8.01 -4.93 -27.65
CA GLY A 30 9.00 -5.37 -26.65
C GLY A 30 8.71 -4.80 -25.26
N ARG A 31 8.32 -3.51 -25.18
CA ARG A 31 7.94 -2.89 -23.91
C ARG A 31 6.68 -3.52 -23.32
N LEU A 32 5.68 -3.78 -24.16
CA LEU A 32 4.45 -4.46 -23.76
C LEU A 32 4.76 -5.87 -23.26
N TYR A 33 5.58 -6.63 -24.00
CA TYR A 33 6.03 -7.97 -23.60
C TYR A 33 6.72 -7.95 -22.24
N TYR A 34 7.61 -6.98 -21.99
CA TYR A 34 8.29 -6.82 -20.70
C TYR A 34 7.29 -6.62 -19.55
N VAL A 35 6.40 -5.63 -19.66
CA VAL A 35 5.41 -5.32 -18.61
C VAL A 35 4.44 -6.48 -18.42
N GLN A 36 4.13 -7.23 -19.48
CA GLN A 36 3.16 -8.31 -19.42
C GLN A 36 3.74 -9.64 -18.89
N LEU A 37 4.94 -10.02 -19.28
CA LEU A 37 5.45 -11.38 -19.02
C LEU A 37 6.65 -11.41 -18.07
N LEU A 38 7.47 -10.36 -18.07
CA LEU A 38 8.76 -10.37 -17.37
C LEU A 38 8.78 -9.56 -16.10
N ASP A 39 7.89 -8.58 -15.94
CA ASP A 39 7.90 -7.69 -14.78
C ASP A 39 7.57 -8.47 -13.50
N PRO A 40 8.55 -8.71 -12.60
CA PRO A 40 8.34 -9.46 -11.36
C PRO A 40 7.66 -8.60 -10.29
N ASN A 41 7.61 -7.27 -10.51
CA ASN A 41 6.98 -6.30 -9.61
C ASN A 41 5.56 -5.95 -10.06
N ARG A 42 4.96 -6.76 -10.95
CA ARG A 42 3.53 -6.70 -11.24
C ARG A 42 2.81 -6.62 -9.90
N PRO A 43 2.04 -5.55 -9.63
CA PRO A 43 1.04 -5.63 -8.58
C PRO A 43 0.25 -6.87 -8.92
N VAL A 44 0.27 -7.87 -8.03
CA VAL A 44 -0.62 -9.00 -8.14
C VAL A 44 -1.98 -8.33 -8.18
N GLN A 45 -2.58 -8.28 -9.37
CA GLN A 45 -3.93 -7.79 -9.57
C GLN A 45 -4.76 -8.83 -8.83
N THR A 46 -4.84 -8.65 -7.52
CA THR A 46 -5.60 -9.49 -6.62
C THR A 46 -6.98 -9.32 -7.16
N ALA A 47 -7.46 -10.35 -7.85
CA ALA A 47 -8.69 -10.35 -8.62
C ALA A 47 -9.86 -10.28 -7.63
N GLY A 48 -10.05 -9.08 -7.11
CA GLY A 48 -11.10 -8.64 -6.23
C GLY A 48 -11.40 -7.23 -6.71
N ARG A 49 -12.45 -7.14 -7.53
CA ARG A 49 -12.94 -5.91 -8.14
C ARG A 49 -12.92 -4.74 -7.15
N LEU A 50 -12.55 -3.57 -7.68
CA LEU A 50 -12.60 -2.22 -7.09
C LEU A 50 -11.41 -1.80 -6.23
N HIS A 51 -10.44 -1.17 -6.91
CA HIS A 51 -9.71 0.06 -6.53
C HIS A 51 -8.19 -0.08 -6.73
N ASP A 52 -7.67 0.70 -7.69
CA ASP A 52 -6.24 0.98 -7.78
C ASP A 52 -5.85 1.83 -6.57
N GLY A 53 -5.31 1.18 -5.55
CA GLY A 53 -4.76 1.85 -4.38
C GLY A 53 -3.30 2.24 -4.63
N THR A 54 -2.98 3.52 -4.56
CA THR A 54 -1.57 3.93 -4.47
C THR A 54 -1.09 3.68 -3.05
N ILE A 55 -0.24 2.68 -2.87
CA ILE A 55 0.44 2.45 -1.58
C ILE A 55 1.60 3.43 -1.51
N ILE A 56 1.44 4.51 -0.75
CA ILE A 56 2.54 5.43 -0.46
C ILE A 56 3.44 4.76 0.56
N VAL A 57 4.62 4.31 0.14
CA VAL A 57 5.67 3.88 1.06
C VAL A 57 6.38 5.15 1.56
N PRO A 58 6.20 5.56 2.83
CA PRO A 58 6.83 6.78 3.32
C PRO A 58 8.36 6.59 3.36
N ALA A 59 9.09 7.61 2.93
CA ALA A 59 10.54 7.63 3.09
C ALA A 59 10.88 7.72 4.60
N PRO A 60 11.79 6.89 5.13
CA PRO A 60 12.25 7.02 6.49
C PRO A 60 12.86 8.40 6.73
N ARG A 61 12.53 9.03 7.87
CA ARG A 61 13.16 10.30 8.27
C ARG A 61 14.65 10.06 8.56
N GLY A 62 15.49 11.02 8.18
CA GLY A 62 16.91 11.00 8.51
C GLY A 62 17.16 11.02 10.03
N ARG A 63 18.22 10.36 10.46
CA ARG A 63 18.66 10.35 11.87
C ARG A 63 19.22 11.72 12.25
N ILE A 64 18.91 12.18 13.46
CA ILE A 64 19.48 13.40 14.02
C ILE A 64 20.60 12.99 14.98
N LEU A 65 21.81 13.49 14.72
CA LEU A 65 23.01 13.14 15.47
C LEU A 65 23.59 14.37 16.18
N ASP A 66 24.29 14.16 17.29
CA ASP A 66 25.12 15.20 17.92
C ASP A 66 26.46 15.40 17.16
N ALA A 67 27.25 16.39 17.59
CA ALA A 67 28.55 16.70 16.98
C ALA A 67 29.59 15.57 17.05
N ARG A 68 29.35 14.53 17.87
CA ARG A 68 30.21 13.34 17.99
C ARG A 68 29.64 12.14 17.24
N GLY A 69 28.55 12.32 16.49
CA GLY A 69 27.89 11.26 15.73
C GLY A 69 26.99 10.33 16.55
N ARG A 70 26.59 10.71 17.77
CA ARG A 70 25.64 9.92 18.57
C ARG A 70 24.21 10.25 18.16
N VAL A 71 23.41 9.22 17.91
CA VAL A 71 22.00 9.36 17.49
C VAL A 71 21.15 9.86 18.66
N LEU A 72 20.45 10.96 18.46
CA LEU A 72 19.49 11.53 19.41
C LEU A 72 18.04 11.15 19.05
N ILE A 73 17.75 11.10 17.75
CA ILE A 73 16.42 10.77 17.22
C ILE A 73 16.60 9.81 16.05
N ASP A 74 15.90 8.68 16.10
CA ASP A 74 15.83 7.67 15.05
C ASP A 74 14.38 7.25 14.78
N ASN A 75 14.14 6.58 13.66
CA ASN A 75 12.86 5.95 13.34
C ASN A 75 12.95 4.44 13.62
N THR A 76 12.01 3.91 14.40
CA THR A 76 11.87 2.48 14.64
C THR A 76 10.47 2.02 14.28
N SER A 77 10.36 0.81 13.73
CA SER A 77 9.08 0.14 13.62
C SER A 77 8.63 -0.27 15.03
N THR A 78 7.35 -0.05 15.32
CA THR A 78 6.70 -0.51 16.55
C THR A 78 5.51 -1.38 16.18
N GLN A 79 5.35 -2.50 16.90
CA GLN A 79 4.16 -3.33 16.76
C GLN A 79 3.04 -2.70 17.58
N VAL A 80 1.94 -2.35 16.92
CA VAL A 80 0.74 -1.82 17.58
C VAL A 80 -0.37 -2.84 17.41
N LEU A 81 -1.04 -3.20 18.51
CA LEU A 81 -2.20 -4.06 18.46
C LEU A 81 -3.43 -3.20 18.20
N THR A 82 -4.24 -3.56 17.21
CA THR A 82 -5.47 -2.82 16.90
C THR A 82 -6.70 -3.68 17.17
N VAL A 83 -7.72 -3.07 17.76
CA VAL A 83 -9.01 -3.69 18.03
C VAL A 83 -10.07 -3.06 17.15
N ASN A 84 -10.78 -3.87 16.37
CA ASN A 84 -11.93 -3.41 15.58
C ASN A 84 -13.22 -3.54 16.40
N ARG A 85 -13.84 -2.40 16.71
CA ARG A 85 -15.05 -2.33 17.53
C ARG A 85 -16.27 -2.92 16.84
N ASP A 86 -16.47 -2.68 15.55
CA ASP A 86 -17.63 -3.19 14.81
C ASP A 86 -17.64 -4.72 14.80
N VAL A 87 -16.46 -5.33 14.62
CA VAL A 87 -16.29 -6.78 14.65
C VAL A 87 -16.56 -7.35 16.04
N LEU A 88 -16.15 -6.64 17.11
CA LEU A 88 -16.46 -7.06 18.48
C LEU A 88 -17.96 -6.96 18.78
N GLN A 89 -18.59 -5.84 18.40
CA GLN A 89 -20.02 -5.60 18.64
C GLN A 89 -20.92 -6.55 17.86
N ALA A 90 -20.47 -7.01 16.68
CA ALA A 90 -21.20 -8.00 15.88
C ALA A 90 -21.17 -9.42 16.48
N ARG A 91 -20.32 -9.70 17.48
CA ARG A 91 -20.31 -11.00 18.17
C ARG A 91 -21.45 -11.12 19.17
N SER A 92 -21.88 -12.34 19.44
CA SER A 92 -22.95 -12.63 20.41
C SER A 92 -22.63 -12.15 21.83
N ASP A 93 -21.36 -12.14 22.22
CA ASP A 93 -20.87 -11.67 23.51
C ASP A 93 -20.44 -10.20 23.51
N GLN A 94 -20.69 -9.47 22.40
CA GLN A 94 -20.21 -8.10 22.15
C GLN A 94 -18.70 -7.92 22.38
N GLY A 95 -17.92 -9.01 22.24
CA GLY A 95 -16.47 -9.00 22.42
C GLY A 95 -15.98 -9.06 23.87
N THR A 96 -16.86 -9.25 24.85
CA THR A 96 -16.50 -9.29 26.28
C THR A 96 -15.45 -10.36 26.61
N ALA A 97 -15.56 -11.56 26.03
CA ALA A 97 -14.58 -12.62 26.27
C ALA A 97 -13.20 -12.28 25.68
N VAL A 98 -13.19 -11.64 24.51
CA VAL A 98 -11.96 -11.19 23.84
C VAL A 98 -11.29 -10.08 24.63
N LEU A 99 -12.05 -9.06 25.05
CA LEU A 99 -11.53 -7.96 25.86
C LEU A 99 -11.00 -8.45 27.21
N THR A 100 -11.63 -9.46 27.80
CA THR A 100 -11.16 -10.05 29.07
C THR A 100 -9.80 -10.73 28.91
N ARG A 101 -9.62 -11.53 27.86
CA ARG A 101 -8.33 -12.17 27.57
C ARG A 101 -7.26 -11.15 27.22
N LEU A 102 -7.62 -10.13 26.43
CA LEU A 102 -6.69 -9.08 26.03
C LEU A 102 -6.24 -8.23 27.22
N ALA A 103 -7.17 -7.88 28.11
CA ALA A 103 -6.88 -7.14 29.33
C ALA A 103 -5.84 -7.87 30.21
N ALA A 104 -5.95 -9.19 30.33
CA ALA A 104 -4.98 -10.00 31.07
C ALA A 104 -3.57 -9.94 30.45
N LEU A 105 -3.45 -9.96 29.12
CA LEU A 105 -2.16 -9.87 28.42
C LEU A 105 -1.54 -8.47 28.53
N LEU A 106 -2.37 -7.43 28.41
CA LEU A 106 -1.94 -6.02 28.51
C LEU A 106 -1.81 -5.52 29.95
N LYS A 107 -2.08 -6.36 30.95
CA LYS A 107 -2.08 -6.01 32.38
C LYS A 107 -2.98 -4.81 32.70
N THR A 108 -4.14 -4.74 32.06
CA THR A 108 -5.17 -3.71 32.26
C THR A 108 -6.52 -4.34 32.61
N THR A 109 -7.58 -3.54 32.74
CA THR A 109 -8.93 -4.03 33.01
C THR A 109 -9.78 -4.09 31.74
N PRO A 110 -10.72 -5.05 31.63
CA PRO A 110 -11.62 -5.12 30.48
C PRO A 110 -12.50 -3.86 30.35
N ALA A 111 -12.89 -3.27 31.49
CA ALA A 111 -13.66 -2.03 31.55
C ALA A 111 -12.87 -0.85 30.97
N HIS A 112 -11.59 -0.73 31.31
CA HIS A 112 -10.72 0.30 30.75
C HIS A 112 -10.58 0.16 29.23
N LEU A 113 -10.35 -1.06 28.73
CA LEU A 113 -10.29 -1.30 27.28
C LEU A 113 -11.61 -0.95 26.59
N ALA A 114 -12.74 -1.36 27.16
CA ALA A 114 -14.07 -1.05 26.61
C ALA A 114 -14.34 0.47 26.54
N GLN A 115 -13.81 1.23 27.49
CA GLN A 115 -13.91 2.69 27.50
C GLN A 115 -13.01 3.31 26.42
N VAL A 116 -11.74 2.90 26.34
CA VAL A 116 -10.76 3.46 25.38
C VAL A 116 -11.14 3.17 23.93
N ILE A 117 -11.71 2.01 23.62
CA ILE A 117 -12.15 1.68 22.24
C ILE A 117 -13.47 2.36 21.86
N THR A 118 -14.17 3.00 22.79
CA THR A 118 -15.44 3.67 22.52
C THR A 118 -15.18 5.10 22.05
N PRO A 119 -15.73 5.54 20.89
CA PRO A 119 -15.58 6.90 20.41
C PRO A 119 -16.08 7.95 21.41
N CYS A 120 -15.34 9.05 21.52
CA CYS A 120 -15.72 10.19 22.34
C CYS A 120 -17.03 10.81 21.82
N SER A 121 -17.92 11.18 22.75
CA SER A 121 -19.16 11.89 22.44
C SER A 121 -19.59 12.75 23.62
N ALA A 122 -20.61 13.59 23.46
CA ALA A 122 -21.13 14.42 24.56
C ALA A 122 -21.58 13.60 25.80
N ARG A 123 -21.88 12.30 25.64
CA ARG A 123 -22.26 11.38 26.72
C ARG A 123 -21.12 10.49 27.22
N VAL A 124 -19.98 10.47 26.51
CA VAL A 124 -18.84 9.59 26.82
C VAL A 124 -17.61 10.47 27.07
N PRO A 125 -17.30 10.77 28.35
CA PRO A 125 -16.11 11.54 28.71
C PRO A 125 -14.84 10.70 28.58
N ALA A 126 -13.69 11.38 28.48
CA ALA A 126 -12.38 10.74 28.42
C ALA A 126 -12.11 9.88 29.67
N PRO A 127 -11.36 8.76 29.55
CA PRO A 127 -10.66 8.27 28.36
C PRO A 127 -11.59 7.61 27.31
N CYS A 128 -11.47 8.01 26.04
CA CYS A 128 -12.27 7.53 24.91
C CYS A 128 -11.51 7.67 23.58
N TRP A 129 -11.97 7.00 22.52
CA TRP A 129 -11.34 7.04 21.20
C TRP A 129 -11.62 8.35 20.46
N THR A 130 -10.57 9.05 20.04
CA THR A 130 -10.65 10.36 19.37
C THR A 130 -10.57 10.27 17.84
N GLY A 131 -10.31 9.09 17.28
CA GLY A 131 -10.25 8.88 15.83
C GLY A 131 -11.62 8.67 15.19
N GLN A 132 -11.63 8.18 13.95
CA GLN A 132 -12.90 7.91 13.27
C GLN A 132 -13.61 6.69 13.90
N PRO A 133 -14.96 6.67 13.99
CA PRO A 133 -15.70 5.62 14.68
C PRO A 133 -15.47 4.19 14.16
N TYR A 134 -15.20 4.06 12.85
CA TYR A 134 -15.03 2.77 12.15
C TYR A 134 -13.56 2.38 11.94
N GLN A 135 -12.62 3.18 12.46
CA GLN A 135 -11.20 2.84 12.39
C GLN A 135 -10.85 1.84 13.50
N PRO A 136 -10.00 0.83 13.22
CA PRO A 136 -9.43 0.00 14.27
C PRO A 136 -8.69 0.86 15.31
N VAL A 137 -8.98 0.63 16.58
CA VAL A 137 -8.42 1.39 17.69
C VAL A 137 -7.10 0.75 18.13
N PRO A 138 -5.95 1.45 18.10
CA PRO A 138 -4.71 0.98 18.67
C PRO A 138 -4.80 0.92 20.20
N VAL A 139 -4.41 -0.22 20.78
CA VAL A 139 -4.41 -0.49 22.24
C VAL A 139 -3.07 -1.04 22.71
#